data_AF-A0A2M8NN64-F1
#
_entry.id   AF-A0A2M8NN64-F1
#
_cell.length_a   1.000
_cell.length_b   1.000
_cell.length_c   1.000
_cell.angle_alpha   90.00
_cell.angle_beta   90.00
_cell.angle_gamma   90.00
#
_symmetry.space_group_name_H-M   'P 1'
#
loop_
_entity.id
_entity.type
_entity.pdbx_description
1 polymer ?
#
loop_
_entity_poly.entity_id
_entity_poly.type
_entity_poly.pdbx_seq_one_letter_code
_entity_poly.pdbx_strand_id
1 'polypeptide(L)'
;MQMAQLHVSKHPLVKHKLTALRDKNTDYRSFRELMRELAMLLCYEATLDLQLSPKTVETPMGEAHGYKADEIIGLVPVLRAGLGMVEGVLQLLPSVQVWHIGLYRDEHTLRPVQYYNRLPENTSVQICLILDPMLATGGSAVATVDI
;
A
#
# COMPACT_ATOMS: atom_id res chain seq x y z
N MET A 1 -1.24 10.31 -24.59
CA MET A 1 -0.39 10.58 -23.41
C MET A 1 0.03 9.26 -22.82
N GLN A 2 1.31 8.90 -22.91
CA GLN A 2 1.84 7.70 -22.28
C GLN A 2 1.98 8.01 -20.78
N MET A 3 1.16 7.38 -19.92
CA MET A 3 1.24 7.55 -18.47
C MET A 3 2.53 6.89 -17.97
N ALA A 4 3.64 7.62 -17.96
CA ALA A 4 4.94 7.12 -17.55
C ALA A 4 5.03 6.74 -16.05
N GLN A 5 3.99 7.03 -15.25
CA GLN A 5 3.94 6.77 -13.80
C GLN A 5 2.75 5.89 -13.36
N LEU A 6 1.94 5.36 -14.29
CA LEU A 6 0.84 4.45 -13.93
C LEU A 6 1.24 3.00 -14.23
N HIS A 7 1.33 2.20 -13.17
CA HIS A 7 1.60 0.77 -13.26
C HIS A 7 0.29 -0.02 -13.06
N VAL A 8 -0.22 -0.60 -14.15
CA VAL A 8 -1.41 -1.47 -14.10
C VAL A 8 -0.96 -2.92 -14.02
N SER A 9 -1.25 -3.58 -12.89
CA SER A 9 -0.97 -5.02 -12.73
C SER A 9 -1.61 -5.82 -13.86
N LYS A 10 -0.80 -6.67 -14.50
CA LYS A 10 -1.27 -7.61 -15.53
C LYS A 10 -1.45 -9.02 -15.00
N HIS A 11 -1.19 -9.25 -13.71
CA HIS A 11 -1.15 -10.58 -13.11
C HIS A 11 -2.54 -11.26 -13.16
N PRO A 12 -2.65 -12.52 -13.65
CA PRO A 12 -3.94 -13.21 -13.79
C PRO A 12 -4.73 -13.32 -12.49
N LEU A 13 -4.06 -13.58 -11.35
CA LEU A 13 -4.73 -13.65 -10.05
C LEU A 13 -5.25 -12.29 -9.59
N VAL A 14 -4.57 -11.18 -9.93
CA VAL A 14 -5.07 -9.83 -9.61
C VAL A 14 -6.35 -9.57 -10.39
N LYS A 15 -6.39 -9.89 -11.70
CA LYS A 15 -7.60 -9.76 -12.52
C LYS A 15 -8.76 -10.62 -12.00
N HIS A 16 -8.48 -11.88 -11.65
CA HIS A 16 -9.48 -12.80 -11.10
C HIS A 16 -10.07 -12.27 -9.78
N LYS A 17 -9.20 -11.91 -8.82
CA LYS A 17 -9.63 -11.41 -7.50
C LYS A 17 -10.34 -10.05 -7.60
N LEU A 18 -9.87 -9.15 -8.47
CA LEU A 18 -10.54 -7.89 -8.73
C LEU A 18 -11.94 -8.08 -9.35
N THR A 19 -12.11 -9.10 -10.19
CA THR A 19 -13.42 -9.44 -10.75
C THR A 19 -14.38 -9.88 -9.64
N ALA A 20 -13.93 -10.78 -8.75
CA ALA A 20 -14.70 -11.19 -7.59
C ALA A 20 -15.01 -10.00 -6.67
N LEU A 21 -14.03 -9.15 -6.37
CA LEU A 21 -14.22 -7.96 -5.50
C LEU A 21 -15.29 -7.00 -6.06
N ARG A 22 -15.45 -6.93 -7.39
CA ARG A 22 -16.44 -6.08 -8.07
C ARG A 22 -17.83 -6.70 -8.15
N ASP A 23 -17.99 -8.00 -7.92
CA ASP A 23 -19.28 -8.66 -7.97
C ASP A 23 -20.16 -8.16 -6.81
N LYS A 24 -21.33 -7.61 -7.15
CA LYS A 24 -22.32 -7.13 -6.17
C LYS A 24 -22.82 -8.23 -5.22
N ASN A 25 -22.65 -9.49 -5.59
CA ASN A 25 -23.07 -10.64 -4.79
C ASN A 25 -21.97 -11.13 -3.83
N THR A 26 -20.75 -10.57 -3.87
CA THR A 26 -19.68 -10.91 -2.93
C THR A 26 -20.03 -10.43 -1.53
N ASP A 27 -20.03 -11.36 -0.58
CA ASP A 27 -20.33 -11.04 0.81
C ASP A 27 -19.21 -10.25 1.50
N TYR A 28 -19.53 -9.63 2.65
CA TYR A 28 -18.59 -8.77 3.37
C TYR A 28 -17.32 -9.46 3.86
N ARG A 29 -17.36 -10.75 4.19
CA ARG A 29 -16.17 -11.50 4.62
C ARG A 29 -15.27 -11.70 3.42
N SER A 30 -15.82 -12.24 2.34
CA SER A 30 -15.10 -12.48 1.08
C SER A 30 -14.51 -11.18 0.53
N PHE A 31 -15.24 -10.06 0.58
CA PHE A 31 -14.74 -8.76 0.15
C PHE A 31 -13.49 -8.32 0.92
N ARG A 32 -13.49 -8.47 2.26
CA ARG A 32 -12.32 -8.12 3.09
C ARG A 32 -11.13 -9.03 2.81
N GLU A 33 -11.36 -10.33 2.62
CA GLU A 33 -10.31 -11.29 2.29
C GLU A 33 -9.68 -10.98 0.93
N LEU A 34 -10.50 -10.73 -0.09
CA LEU A 34 -10.05 -10.33 -1.43
C LEU A 34 -9.26 -9.02 -1.41
N MET A 35 -9.70 -8.03 -0.62
CA MET A 35 -8.98 -6.75 -0.46
C MET A 35 -7.59 -6.97 0.12
N ARG A 36 -7.47 -7.80 1.17
CA ARG A 36 -6.19 -8.16 1.79
C ARG A 36 -5.27 -8.86 0.80
N GLU A 37 -5.79 -9.84 0.06
CA GLU A 37 -5.01 -10.59 -0.93
C GLU A 37 -4.54 -9.70 -2.08
N LEU A 38 -5.40 -8.80 -2.58
CA LEU A 38 -5.04 -7.84 -3.61
C LEU A 38 -3.96 -6.87 -3.10
N ALA A 39 -4.08 -6.37 -1.88
CA ALA A 39 -3.06 -5.50 -1.29
C ALA A 39 -1.69 -6.18 -1.20
N MET A 40 -1.64 -7.46 -0.83
CA MET A 40 -0.41 -8.25 -0.83
C MET A 40 0.21 -8.36 -2.23
N LEU A 41 -0.59 -8.69 -3.25
CA LEU A 41 -0.12 -8.82 -4.63
C LEU A 41 0.37 -7.49 -5.20
N LEU A 42 -0.35 -6.40 -4.93
CA LEU A 42 0.04 -5.06 -5.38
C LEU A 42 1.29 -4.57 -4.64
N CYS A 43 1.43 -4.86 -3.34
CA CYS A 43 2.64 -4.53 -2.59
C CYS A 43 3.87 -5.21 -3.18
N TYR A 44 3.77 -6.50 -3.52
CA TYR A 44 4.87 -7.23 -4.16
C TYR A 44 5.31 -6.57 -5.47
N GLU A 45 4.36 -6.16 -6.32
CA GLU A 45 4.66 -5.43 -7.57
C GLU A 45 5.20 -4.02 -7.31
N ALA A 46 4.71 -3.33 -6.27
CA ALA A 46 5.10 -1.97 -5.92
C ALA A 46 6.50 -1.86 -5.29
N THR A 47 7.08 -2.98 -4.87
CA THR A 47 8.41 -3.04 -4.25
C THR A 47 9.49 -3.65 -5.17
N LEU A 48 9.24 -3.71 -6.47
CA LEU A 48 10.17 -4.34 -7.44
C LEU A 48 11.50 -3.58 -7.57
N ASP A 49 11.52 -2.30 -7.25
CA ASP A 49 12.65 -1.38 -7.40
C ASP A 49 13.29 -0.98 -6.07
N LEU A 50 13.00 -1.71 -4.98
CA LEU A 50 13.65 -1.50 -3.69
C LEU A 50 15.17 -1.66 -3.80
N GLN A 51 15.89 -0.73 -3.17
CA GLN A 51 17.35 -0.73 -3.12
C GLN A 51 17.86 -1.81 -2.18
N LEU A 52 18.90 -2.50 -2.65
CA LEU A 52 19.53 -3.60 -1.93
C LEU A 52 21.00 -3.32 -1.70
N SER A 53 21.47 -3.54 -0.47
CA SER A 53 22.89 -3.60 -0.14
C SER A 53 23.37 -5.06 -0.06
N PRO A 54 24.60 -5.36 -0.53
CA PRO A 54 25.23 -6.66 -0.29
C PRO A 54 25.37 -6.93 1.21
N LYS A 55 25.05 -8.14 1.63
CA LYS A 55 25.21 -8.60 3.01
C LYS A 55 25.69 -10.04 3.03
N THR A 56 26.80 -10.29 3.72
CA THR A 56 27.27 -11.64 4.02
C THR A 56 26.61 -12.14 5.30
N VAL A 57 26.18 -13.41 5.30
CA VAL A 57 25.56 -14.08 6.45
C VAL A 57 26.23 -15.43 6.72
N GLU A 58 26.20 -15.86 7.97
CA GLU A 58 26.58 -17.22 8.34
C GLU A 58 25.34 -18.12 8.32
N THR A 59 25.43 -19.24 7.62
CA THR A 59 24.37 -20.25 7.54
C THR A 59 24.84 -21.55 8.19
N PRO A 60 23.95 -22.51 8.49
CA PRO A 60 24.36 -23.83 8.99
C PRO A 60 25.34 -24.59 8.07
N MET A 61 25.46 -24.19 6.80
CA MET A 61 26.35 -24.81 5.80
C MET A 61 27.59 -23.96 5.48
N GLY A 62 27.81 -22.86 6.22
CA GLY A 62 28.93 -21.93 6.03
C GLY A 62 28.51 -20.52 5.61
N GLU A 63 29.49 -19.71 5.23
CA GLU A 63 29.29 -18.32 4.80
C GLU A 63 28.55 -18.24 3.46
N ALA A 64 27.58 -17.34 3.36
CA ALA A 64 26.82 -17.08 2.14
C ALA A 64 26.68 -15.58 1.87
N HIS A 65 26.80 -15.19 0.60
CA HIS A 65 26.50 -13.84 0.15
C HIS A 65 25.00 -13.69 -0.14
N GLY A 66 24.42 -12.58 0.30
CA GLY A 66 23.04 -12.22 0.06
C GLY A 66 22.85 -10.71 0.03
N TYR A 67 21.61 -10.29 0.29
CA TYR A 67 21.20 -8.90 0.20
C TYR A 67 20.32 -8.49 1.37
N LYS A 68 20.30 -7.19 1.65
CA LYS A 68 19.40 -6.56 2.61
C LYS A 68 18.68 -5.41 1.89
N ALA A 69 17.37 -5.30 2.10
CA ALA A 69 16.64 -4.09 1.71
C ALA A 69 17.02 -2.93 2.64
N ASP A 70 17.41 -1.80 2.05
CA ASP A 70 17.96 -0.66 2.80
C ASP A 70 16.90 0.36 3.19
N GLU A 71 15.81 0.43 2.43
CA GLU A 71 14.83 1.51 2.57
C GLU A 71 13.92 1.32 3.78
N ILE A 72 13.76 2.40 4.55
CA ILE A 72 12.77 2.46 5.62
C ILE A 72 11.44 2.85 4.98
N ILE A 73 10.49 1.91 4.97
CA ILE A 73 9.17 2.09 4.37
C ILE A 73 8.16 2.53 5.45
N GLY A 74 7.34 3.52 5.10
CA GLY A 74 6.18 3.97 5.87
C GLY A 74 4.88 3.64 5.15
N LEU A 75 3.88 3.18 5.89
CA LEU A 75 2.57 2.81 5.38
C LEU A 75 1.54 3.85 5.79
N VAL A 76 0.79 4.39 4.82
CA VAL A 76 -0.17 5.46 5.04
C VAL A 76 -1.55 5.04 4.51
N PRO A 77 -2.37 4.31 5.29
CA PRO A 77 -3.74 4.04 4.92
C PRO A 77 -4.61 5.29 4.99
N VAL A 78 -5.29 5.60 3.88
CA VAL A 78 -6.33 6.64 3.84
C VAL A 78 -7.60 6.08 4.47
N LEU A 79 -7.98 6.61 5.64
CA LEU A 79 -9.13 6.10 6.37
C LEU A 79 -10.45 6.42 5.64
N ARG A 80 -11.47 5.56 5.70
CA ARG A 80 -11.51 4.26 6.41
C ARG A 80 -11.09 3.08 5.51
N ALA A 81 -11.26 3.21 4.19
CA ALA A 81 -11.16 2.09 3.26
C ALA A 81 -9.73 1.53 3.16
N GLY A 82 -8.70 2.36 3.30
CA GLY A 82 -7.29 1.95 3.28
C GLY A 82 -6.92 0.92 4.37
N LEU A 83 -7.66 0.85 5.49
CA LEU A 83 -7.42 -0.13 6.53
C LEU A 83 -7.55 -1.58 6.05
N GLY A 84 -8.45 -1.83 5.09
CA GLY A 84 -8.64 -3.18 4.53
C GLY A 84 -7.43 -3.72 3.75
N MET A 85 -6.47 -2.84 3.42
CA MET A 85 -5.26 -3.19 2.70
C MET A 85 -4.04 -3.39 3.62
N VAL A 86 -4.07 -2.80 4.82
CA VAL A 86 -2.91 -2.75 5.74
C VAL A 86 -2.41 -4.15 6.09
N GLU A 87 -3.29 -5.06 6.47
CA GLU A 87 -2.89 -6.42 6.84
C GLU A 87 -2.20 -7.15 5.70
N GLY A 88 -2.63 -6.94 4.45
CA GLY A 88 -2.02 -7.57 3.29
C GLY A 88 -0.60 -7.09 3.04
N VAL A 89 -0.35 -5.80 3.25
CA VAL A 89 0.99 -5.20 3.14
C VAL A 89 1.90 -5.64 4.28
N LEU A 90 1.42 -5.61 5.53
CA LEU A 90 2.20 -5.99 6.71
C LEU A 90 2.63 -7.46 6.70
N GLN A 91 1.92 -8.34 6.00
CA GLN A 91 2.36 -9.73 5.81
C GLN A 91 3.65 -9.85 4.97
N LEU A 92 3.88 -8.93 4.03
CA LEU A 92 5.12 -8.89 3.24
C LEU A 92 6.20 -8.02 3.88
N LEU A 93 5.79 -6.91 4.49
CA LEU A 93 6.67 -5.90 5.06
C LEU A 93 6.37 -5.71 6.56
N PRO A 94 6.74 -6.66 7.44
CA PRO A 94 6.34 -6.63 8.85
C PRO A 94 7.05 -5.54 9.68
N SER A 95 8.14 -4.97 9.18
CA SER A 95 8.99 -4.01 9.93
C SER A 95 8.76 -2.55 9.53
N VAL A 96 7.66 -2.24 8.84
CA VAL A 96 7.35 -0.87 8.40
C VAL A 96 6.68 -0.06 9.50
N GLN A 97 6.85 1.26 9.42
CA GLN A 97 6.10 2.17 10.28
C GLN A 97 4.71 2.40 9.69
N VAL A 98 3.66 2.44 10.51
CA VAL A 98 2.29 2.68 10.03
C VAL A 98 1.75 3.98 10.61
N TRP A 99 1.37 4.91 9.74
CA TRP A 99 0.77 6.19 10.13
C TRP A 99 -0.58 6.37 9.48
N HIS A 100 -1.55 6.79 10.28
CA HIS A 100 -2.93 6.86 9.82
C HIS A 100 -3.27 8.31 9.49
N ILE A 101 -3.85 8.52 8.30
CA ILE A 101 -4.38 9.81 7.88
C ILE A 101 -5.88 9.67 7.67
N GLY A 102 -6.65 10.47 8.40
CA GLY A 102 -8.09 10.55 8.31
C GLY A 102 -8.51 11.67 7.39
N LEU A 103 -8.95 11.29 6.19
CA LEU A 103 -9.61 12.15 5.22
C LEU A 103 -10.99 11.57 4.92
N TYR A 104 -12.01 12.40 4.82
CA TYR A 104 -13.25 11.98 4.15
C TYR A 104 -13.56 12.95 3.02
N ARG A 105 -14.34 12.48 2.05
CA ARG A 105 -14.81 13.30 0.95
C ARG A 105 -16.16 13.89 1.32
N ASP A 106 -16.26 15.22 1.27
CA ASP A 106 -17.54 15.89 1.40
C ASP A 106 -18.42 15.60 0.17
N GLU A 107 -19.64 15.09 0.38
CA GLU A 107 -20.50 14.61 -0.70
C GLU A 107 -21.06 15.75 -1.58
N HIS A 108 -21.07 16.98 -1.08
CA HIS A 108 -21.61 18.15 -1.78
C HIS A 108 -20.54 18.89 -2.58
N THR A 109 -19.37 19.09 -1.99
CA THR A 109 -18.26 19.86 -2.56
C THR A 109 -17.23 18.98 -3.26
N LEU A 110 -17.26 17.67 -3.01
CA LEU A 110 -16.31 16.67 -3.48
C LEU A 110 -14.86 16.92 -3.01
N ARG A 111 -14.65 17.81 -2.04
CA ARG A 111 -13.35 18.17 -1.48
C ARG A 111 -12.96 17.22 -0.34
N PRO A 112 -11.66 16.94 -0.17
CA PRO A 112 -11.16 16.22 1.00
C PRO A 112 -11.24 17.12 2.24
N VAL A 113 -11.73 16.57 3.35
CA VAL A 113 -11.72 17.19 4.67
C VAL A 113 -10.85 16.35 5.60
N GLN A 114 -9.81 16.97 6.16
CA GLN A 114 -8.91 16.33 7.10
C GLN A 114 -9.47 16.40 8.52
N TYR A 115 -9.57 15.24 9.16
CA TYR A 115 -10.06 15.12 10.54
C TYR A 115 -9.08 14.40 11.47
N TYR A 116 -8.04 13.76 10.94
CA TYR A 116 -7.01 13.09 11.74
C TYR A 116 -5.67 13.07 11.01
N ASN A 117 -4.60 13.51 11.67
CA ASN A 117 -3.23 13.38 11.19
C ASN A 117 -2.34 12.98 12.37
N ARG A 118 -1.61 11.87 12.22
CA ARG A 118 -0.64 11.38 13.20
C ARG A 118 0.72 11.09 12.55
N LEU A 119 1.09 11.87 11.55
CA LEU A 119 2.44 11.84 11.00
C LEU A 119 3.41 12.50 12.00
N PRO A 120 4.61 11.93 12.21
CA PRO A 120 5.63 12.55 13.01
C PRO A 120 6.21 13.80 12.30
N GLU A 121 6.54 14.84 13.06
CA GLU A 121 7.15 16.07 12.51
C GLU A 121 8.50 15.81 11.83
N ASN A 122 9.23 14.77 12.28
CA ASN A 122 10.44 14.28 11.66
C ASN A 122 10.28 12.80 11.35
N THR A 123 10.41 12.43 10.07
CA THR A 123 10.31 11.05 9.62
C THR A 123 11.65 10.53 9.10
N SER A 124 12.01 9.31 9.47
CA SER A 124 13.15 8.58 8.92
C SER A 124 12.79 7.73 7.71
N VAL A 125 11.51 7.71 7.32
CA VAL A 125 11.05 6.94 6.16
C VAL A 125 11.55 7.57 4.88
N GLN A 126 12.01 6.70 4.00
CA GLN A 126 12.51 7.05 2.67
C GLN A 126 11.46 6.77 1.60
N ILE A 127 10.55 5.80 1.83
CA ILE A 127 9.47 5.44 0.90
C ILE A 127 8.14 5.39 1.64
N CYS A 128 7.15 6.14 1.16
CA CYS A 128 5.77 6.08 1.66
C CYS A 128 4.88 5.27 0.71
N LEU A 129 4.20 4.25 1.23
CA LEU A 129 3.15 3.51 0.54
C LEU A 129 1.78 4.02 1.00
N ILE A 130 1.13 4.82 0.17
CA ILE A 130 -0.24 5.30 0.43
C ILE A 130 -1.25 4.24 -0.01
N LEU A 131 -2.16 3.84 0.88
CA LEU A 131 -3.16 2.81 0.60
C LEU A 131 -4.57 3.40 0.52
N ASP A 132 -5.15 3.37 -0.67
CA ASP A 132 -6.56 3.70 -0.92
C ASP A 132 -7.12 2.77 -2.02
N PRO A 133 -8.16 1.97 -1.74
CA PRO A 133 -8.76 1.07 -2.73
C PRO A 133 -9.38 1.77 -3.95
N MET A 134 -9.78 3.04 -3.82
CA MET A 134 -10.53 3.74 -4.88
C MET A 134 -9.99 5.14 -5.16
N LEU A 135 -9.20 5.25 -6.23
CA LEU A 135 -8.80 6.53 -6.80
C LEU A 135 -9.90 7.08 -7.72
N ALA A 136 -10.86 7.83 -7.16
CA ALA A 136 -11.98 8.41 -7.92
C ALA A 136 -11.63 9.78 -8.55
N THR A 137 -11.82 10.87 -7.82
CA THR A 137 -11.45 12.23 -8.27
C THR A 137 -9.99 12.58 -7.95
N GLY A 138 -9.30 11.74 -7.19
CA GLY A 138 -7.92 11.97 -6.75
C GLY A 138 -7.78 12.91 -5.56
N GLY A 139 -8.84 13.59 -5.12
CA GLY A 139 -8.75 14.60 -4.05
C GLY A 139 -8.16 14.08 -2.75
N SER A 140 -8.58 12.90 -2.28
CA SER A 140 -8.02 12.28 -1.08
C SER A 140 -6.54 11.91 -1.26
N ALA A 141 -6.16 11.39 -2.44
CA ALA A 141 -4.78 10.99 -2.70
C ALA A 141 -3.84 12.20 -2.77
N VAL A 142 -4.24 13.27 -3.47
CA VAL A 142 -3.49 14.53 -3.54
C VAL A 142 -3.32 15.12 -2.14
N ALA A 143 -4.41 15.26 -1.39
CA ALA A 143 -4.35 15.76 -0.02
C ALA A 143 -3.47 14.89 0.89
N THR A 144 -3.40 13.57 0.65
CA THR A 144 -2.51 12.68 1.42
C THR A 144 -1.04 12.90 1.07
N VAL A 145 -0.72 13.20 -0.18
CA VAL A 145 0.66 13.46 -0.65
C VAL A 145 1.16 14.83 -0.22
N ASP A 146 0.27 15.83 -0.14
CA ASP A 146 0.61 17.19 0.27
C ASP A 146 0.92 17.31 1.78
N ILE A 147 0.47 16.34 2.59
CA ILE A 147 0.72 16.28 4.05
C ILE A 147 2.05 15.56 4.31
#